data_AF-A0A7W7SCE9-F1
#
_entry.id   AF-A0A7W7SCE9-F1
#
_cell.length_a   1.000
_cell.length_b   1.000
_cell.length_c   1.000
_cell.angle_alpha   90.00
_cell.angle_beta   90.00
_cell.angle_gamma   90.00
#
_symmetry.space_group_name_H-M   'P 1'
#
loop_
_entity.id
_entity.type
_entity.pdbx_description
1 polymer ?
#
loop_
_entity_poly.entity_id
_entity_poly.type
_entity_poly.pdbx_seq_one_letter_code
_entity_poly.pdbx_strand_id
1 'polypeptide(L)'
;MELGIAQQEGTDPFWYCEIDPLDALFLGSAWPGKFHDEFEFANARDAWLRLLQGTVHGQGIRTFVHEVVATSRELGLPVDDGQLMLAVADRLEAAGLDRRRLPLRLLPGQALEEHRAVRGPAPDLRFPEPPEDAQERVERFWQRSPEDSWEETPLAVLRSGLHRLQDAGLPVEQESCMLLSALYRALLAKPGEPLESLPEHAMAWAFSLDETSTLLPVVDLLAIAPIQGLSTDEVLGRLFAIPAFTETIPSAALLWTSSPGLALPRLAFELGVSEVSTLAAELTPDMLDWVGMHTRMRLNVAAHEGANEAENTADDESAEDLAVRRAAVRSTVLDKIRKKSDGAASSQREPDRPVERIWNADGSSLVRIPTDTAQGQEMRKAVEGQRKAFQEKFGREPGPDDPLFFDPDADEPTPITREYFDNVLLEMADHAAEKGLDPAPLHAWREVGYVVTAETRGMFTTAEVLAFNRAVARYQQDEQ
;
A
#
# COMPACT_ATOMS: atom_id res chain seq x y z
N MET A 1 -6.83 -9.83 -26.40
CA MET A 1 -7.37 -9.13 -27.59
C MET A 1 -8.65 -8.42 -27.25
N GLU A 2 -9.68 -9.10 -26.72
CA GLU A 2 -10.93 -8.43 -26.27
C GLU A 2 -10.71 -7.42 -25.12
N LEU A 3 -9.87 -7.74 -24.13
CA LEU A 3 -9.54 -6.82 -23.03
C LEU A 3 -8.80 -5.54 -23.46
N GLY A 4 -7.88 -5.63 -24.42
CA GLY A 4 -7.17 -4.45 -24.95
C GLY A 4 -8.06 -3.54 -25.80
N ILE A 5 -9.13 -4.10 -26.39
CA ILE A 5 -10.17 -3.34 -27.09
C ILE A 5 -11.12 -2.70 -26.06
N ALA A 6 -11.52 -3.44 -25.03
CA ALA A 6 -12.41 -2.94 -23.99
C ALA A 6 -11.78 -1.80 -23.15
N GLN A 7 -10.47 -1.86 -22.89
CA GLN A 7 -9.70 -0.73 -22.33
C GLN A 7 -9.71 0.52 -23.22
N GLN A 8 -9.77 0.36 -24.54
CA GLN A 8 -9.85 1.49 -25.48
C GLN A 8 -11.29 2.05 -25.60
N GLU A 9 -12.30 1.21 -25.37
CA GLU A 9 -13.71 1.54 -25.57
C GLU A 9 -14.42 2.03 -24.29
N GLY A 10 -13.87 1.78 -23.09
CA GLY A 10 -14.30 2.40 -21.83
C GLY A 10 -15.63 1.90 -21.26
N THR A 11 -16.05 0.68 -21.61
CA THR A 11 -17.34 0.09 -21.17
C THR A 11 -17.26 -0.81 -19.94
N ASP A 12 -16.09 -0.93 -19.33
CA ASP A 12 -15.74 -1.89 -18.26
C ASP A 12 -15.63 -1.22 -16.88
N PRO A 13 -15.48 -2.00 -15.77
CA PRO A 13 -15.23 -1.42 -14.44
C PRO A 13 -14.06 -0.44 -14.48
N PHE A 14 -14.18 0.70 -13.80
CA PHE A 14 -13.23 1.82 -13.90
C PHE A 14 -11.76 1.43 -13.67
N TRP A 15 -11.50 0.39 -12.86
CA TRP A 15 -10.15 -0.12 -12.59
C TRP A 15 -9.54 -0.93 -13.74
N TYR A 16 -10.30 -1.34 -14.77
CA TYR A 16 -9.76 -2.05 -15.94
C TYR A 16 -8.78 -1.19 -16.75
N CYS A 17 -8.84 0.13 -16.64
CA CYS A 17 -7.88 1.03 -17.27
C CYS A 17 -6.55 1.10 -16.50
N GLU A 18 -6.49 0.54 -15.29
CA GLU A 18 -5.35 0.61 -14.36
C GLU A 18 -4.57 -0.71 -14.31
N ILE A 19 -4.72 -1.57 -15.31
CA ILE A 19 -4.12 -2.91 -15.33
C ILE A 19 -2.84 -2.94 -16.17
N ASP A 20 -1.89 -3.75 -15.74
CA ASP A 20 -0.67 -4.04 -16.49
C ASP A 20 -0.78 -5.35 -17.32
N PRO A 21 0.25 -5.74 -18.09
CA PRO A 21 0.19 -6.97 -18.88
C PRO A 21 0.05 -8.27 -18.07
N LEU A 22 0.53 -8.35 -16.82
CA LEU A 22 0.31 -9.53 -15.98
C LEU A 22 -1.13 -9.57 -15.46
N ASP A 23 -1.71 -8.42 -15.15
CA ASP A 23 -3.12 -8.29 -14.81
C ASP A 23 -4.01 -8.77 -15.97
N ALA A 24 -3.72 -8.30 -17.18
CA ALA A 24 -4.42 -8.73 -18.40
C ALA A 24 -4.27 -10.24 -18.65
N LEU A 25 -3.07 -10.80 -18.42
CA LEU A 25 -2.82 -12.24 -18.51
C LEU A 25 -3.67 -13.03 -17.50
N PHE A 26 -3.73 -12.56 -16.25
CA PHE A 26 -4.54 -13.18 -15.21
C PHE A 26 -6.03 -13.12 -15.57
N LEU A 27 -6.56 -11.95 -15.95
CA LEU A 27 -7.96 -11.79 -16.39
C LEU A 27 -8.32 -12.75 -17.53
N GLY A 28 -7.46 -12.85 -18.55
CA GLY A 28 -7.66 -13.78 -19.65
C GLY A 28 -7.71 -15.24 -19.20
N SER A 29 -6.98 -15.61 -18.15
CA SER A 29 -7.00 -16.98 -17.59
C SER A 29 -8.13 -17.23 -16.58
N ALA A 30 -8.64 -16.17 -15.95
CA ALA A 30 -9.71 -16.22 -14.96
C ALA A 30 -11.10 -16.18 -15.59
N TRP A 31 -11.23 -15.84 -16.87
CA TRP A 31 -12.51 -15.70 -17.57
C TRP A 31 -13.38 -16.98 -17.50
N PRO A 32 -14.69 -16.88 -17.22
CA PRO A 32 -15.52 -15.68 -17.04
C PRO A 32 -15.66 -15.21 -15.58
N GLY A 33 -14.65 -15.42 -14.74
CA GLY A 33 -14.67 -15.05 -13.32
C GLY A 33 -14.99 -13.56 -13.11
N LYS A 34 -15.88 -13.29 -12.15
CA LYS A 34 -16.23 -11.92 -11.72
C LYS A 34 -15.54 -11.61 -10.39
N PHE A 35 -14.96 -10.42 -10.29
CA PHE A 35 -14.38 -9.88 -9.05
C PHE A 35 -15.32 -8.80 -8.50
N HIS A 36 -15.45 -8.71 -7.17
CA HIS A 36 -16.33 -7.72 -6.54
C HIS A 36 -15.74 -6.31 -6.63
N ASP A 37 -14.42 -6.20 -6.50
CA ASP A 37 -13.67 -4.95 -6.51
C ASP A 37 -12.23 -5.17 -7.03
N GLU A 38 -11.52 -4.07 -7.22
CA GLU A 38 -10.13 -4.01 -7.65
C GLU A 38 -9.16 -4.73 -6.70
N PHE A 39 -9.48 -4.79 -5.41
CA PHE A 39 -8.60 -5.33 -4.39
C PHE A 39 -8.69 -6.86 -4.34
N GLU A 40 -9.89 -7.42 -4.47
CA GLU A 40 -10.09 -8.86 -4.64
C GLU A 40 -9.42 -9.32 -5.94
N PHE A 41 -9.54 -8.55 -7.03
CA PHE A 41 -8.81 -8.80 -8.26
C PHE A 41 -7.30 -8.87 -8.03
N ALA A 42 -6.71 -7.82 -7.45
CA ALA A 42 -5.26 -7.74 -7.23
C ALA A 42 -4.77 -8.85 -6.27
N ASN A 43 -5.52 -9.14 -5.21
CA ASN A 43 -5.21 -10.20 -4.25
C ASN A 43 -5.25 -11.58 -4.91
N ALA A 44 -6.29 -11.86 -5.71
CA ALA A 44 -6.44 -13.12 -6.42
C ALA A 44 -5.29 -13.34 -7.41
N ARG A 45 -4.95 -12.30 -8.19
CA ARG A 45 -3.82 -12.32 -9.13
C ARG A 45 -2.51 -12.62 -8.41
N ASP A 46 -2.18 -11.90 -7.34
CA ASP A 46 -0.91 -12.07 -6.65
C ASP A 46 -0.78 -13.44 -5.98
N ALA A 47 -1.89 -13.97 -5.46
CA ALA A 47 -1.94 -15.34 -4.97
C ALA A 47 -1.67 -16.35 -6.10
N TRP A 48 -2.29 -16.17 -7.26
CA TRP A 48 -2.07 -17.04 -8.42
C TRP A 48 -0.63 -16.98 -8.92
N LEU A 49 -0.03 -15.79 -9.02
CA LEU A 49 1.36 -15.62 -9.41
C LEU A 49 2.30 -16.37 -8.45
N ARG A 50 2.07 -16.27 -7.13
CA ARG A 50 2.81 -17.03 -6.11
C ARG A 50 2.68 -18.54 -6.29
N LEU A 51 1.47 -19.03 -6.57
CA LEU A 51 1.25 -20.46 -6.87
C LEU A 51 2.02 -20.91 -8.11
N LEU A 52 2.14 -20.04 -9.13
CA LEU A 52 2.87 -20.35 -10.35
C LEU A 52 4.39 -20.34 -10.18
N GLN A 53 4.94 -19.50 -9.29
CA GLN A 53 6.39 -19.35 -9.07
C GLN A 53 7.09 -20.70 -8.81
N GLY A 54 6.46 -21.60 -8.06
CA GLY A 54 6.98 -22.93 -7.75
C GLY A 54 6.86 -23.97 -8.88
N THR A 55 6.39 -23.58 -10.06
CA THR A 55 6.10 -24.50 -11.18
C THR A 55 6.89 -24.16 -12.44
N VAL A 56 6.83 -25.04 -13.45
CA VAL A 56 7.39 -24.76 -14.79
C VAL A 56 6.75 -23.53 -15.46
N HIS A 57 5.54 -23.15 -15.06
CA HIS A 57 4.84 -21.98 -15.58
C HIS A 57 5.39 -20.68 -14.98
N GLY A 58 5.93 -20.72 -13.76
CA GLY A 58 6.63 -19.59 -13.15
C GLY A 58 7.78 -19.07 -14.02
N GLN A 59 8.55 -19.97 -14.64
CA GLN A 59 9.58 -19.55 -15.62
C GLN A 59 8.96 -18.87 -16.85
N GLY A 60 7.78 -19.33 -17.30
CA GLY A 60 7.06 -18.68 -18.39
C GLY A 60 6.62 -17.26 -18.05
N ILE A 61 6.15 -17.03 -16.81
CA ILE A 61 5.82 -15.69 -16.30
C ILE A 61 7.08 -14.79 -16.26
N ARG A 62 8.22 -15.31 -15.81
CA ARG A 62 9.49 -14.55 -15.80
C ARG A 62 9.93 -14.18 -17.22
N THR A 63 9.85 -15.12 -18.16
CA THR A 63 10.12 -14.84 -19.59
C THR A 63 9.15 -13.80 -20.13
N PHE A 64 7.85 -13.90 -19.82
CA PHE A 64 6.84 -12.91 -20.22
C PHE A 64 7.22 -11.51 -19.74
N VAL A 65 7.56 -11.33 -18.46
CA VAL A 65 7.97 -10.02 -17.92
C VAL A 65 9.22 -9.50 -18.62
N HIS A 66 10.22 -10.34 -18.85
CA HIS A 66 11.41 -9.94 -19.60
C HIS A 66 11.09 -9.47 -21.02
N GLU A 67 10.23 -10.19 -21.75
CA GLU A 67 9.83 -9.80 -23.10
C GLU A 67 9.05 -8.48 -23.10
N VAL A 68 8.12 -8.29 -22.16
CA VAL A 68 7.37 -7.03 -22.03
C VAL A 68 8.31 -5.85 -21.77
N VAL A 69 9.19 -5.95 -20.77
CA VAL A 69 10.11 -4.87 -20.41
C VAL A 69 11.11 -4.58 -21.55
N ALA A 70 11.62 -5.62 -22.22
CA ALA A 70 12.51 -5.44 -23.37
C ALA A 70 11.80 -4.73 -24.54
N THR A 71 10.54 -5.10 -24.80
CA THR A 71 9.72 -4.48 -25.86
C THR A 71 9.38 -3.03 -25.53
N SER A 72 9.03 -2.76 -24.27
CA SER A 72 8.78 -1.40 -23.77
C SER A 72 9.98 -0.49 -24.03
N ARG A 73 11.19 -0.94 -23.68
CA ARG A 73 12.43 -0.18 -23.90
C ARG A 73 12.76 0.02 -25.38
N GLU A 74 12.55 -0.99 -26.21
CA GLU A 74 12.85 -0.92 -27.64
C GLU A 74 11.91 0.04 -28.38
N LEU A 75 10.64 0.04 -28.02
CA LEU A 75 9.62 0.86 -28.67
C LEU A 75 9.44 2.23 -28.01
N GLY A 76 10.02 2.45 -26.82
CA GLY A 76 9.80 3.65 -26.03
C GLY A 76 8.35 3.79 -25.56
N LEU A 77 7.66 2.67 -25.33
CA LEU A 77 6.26 2.62 -24.92
C LEU A 77 6.15 2.13 -23.47
N PRO A 78 5.25 2.69 -22.65
CA PRO A 78 4.97 2.20 -21.31
C PRO A 78 4.49 0.75 -21.26
N VAL A 79 4.78 0.03 -20.16
CA VAL A 79 4.42 -1.39 -20.01
C VAL A 79 2.93 -1.65 -20.02
N ASP A 80 2.14 -0.69 -19.56
CA ASP A 80 0.69 -0.66 -19.46
C ASP A 80 0.03 0.03 -20.68
N ASP A 81 0.80 0.38 -21.72
CA ASP A 81 0.26 0.94 -22.96
C ASP A 81 -0.41 -0.15 -23.82
N GLY A 82 -1.62 0.11 -24.30
CA GLY A 82 -2.37 -0.84 -25.12
C GLY A 82 -1.69 -1.20 -26.46
N GLN A 83 -0.93 -0.29 -27.06
CA GLN A 83 -0.13 -0.59 -28.26
C GLN A 83 1.02 -1.52 -27.93
N LEU A 84 1.66 -1.36 -26.77
CA LEU A 84 2.69 -2.30 -26.32
C LEU A 84 2.09 -3.69 -26.10
N MET A 85 0.93 -3.79 -25.45
CA MET A 85 0.26 -5.08 -25.23
C MET A 85 0.00 -5.83 -26.55
N LEU A 86 -0.32 -5.11 -27.63
CA LEU A 86 -0.46 -5.69 -28.97
C LEU A 86 0.90 -6.08 -29.58
N ALA A 87 1.91 -5.22 -29.46
CA ALA A 87 3.25 -5.47 -30.03
C ALA A 87 3.98 -6.66 -29.37
N VAL A 88 3.71 -6.92 -28.09
CA VAL A 88 4.30 -8.05 -27.36
C VAL A 88 3.79 -9.40 -27.88
N ALA A 89 2.61 -9.46 -28.50
CA ALA A 89 2.00 -10.73 -28.95
C ALA A 89 2.92 -11.56 -29.86
N ASP A 90 3.55 -10.94 -30.85
CA ASP A 90 4.45 -11.61 -31.79
C ASP A 90 5.70 -12.17 -31.08
N ARG A 91 6.18 -11.48 -30.05
CA ARG A 91 7.32 -11.93 -29.23
C ARG A 91 6.95 -13.09 -28.33
N LEU A 92 5.74 -13.10 -27.78
CA LEU A 92 5.25 -14.23 -27.00
C LEU A 92 5.11 -15.49 -27.86
N GLU A 93 4.68 -15.34 -29.12
CA GLU A 93 4.68 -16.45 -30.09
C GLU A 93 6.10 -16.94 -30.38
N ALA A 94 7.04 -16.02 -30.63
CA ALA A 94 8.44 -16.38 -30.86
C ALA A 94 9.09 -17.08 -29.64
N ALA A 95 8.74 -16.65 -28.42
CA ALA A 95 9.16 -17.28 -27.17
C ALA A 95 8.40 -18.60 -26.85
N GLY A 96 7.41 -18.97 -27.67
CA GLY A 96 6.59 -20.16 -27.49
C GLY A 96 5.73 -20.14 -26.22
N LEU A 97 5.41 -18.95 -25.70
CA LEU A 97 4.58 -18.77 -24.51
C LEU A 97 3.09 -18.89 -24.85
N ASP A 98 2.70 -18.56 -26.07
CA ASP A 98 1.35 -18.74 -26.64
C ASP A 98 0.88 -20.22 -26.65
N ARG A 99 1.82 -21.15 -26.76
CA ARG A 99 1.54 -22.60 -26.85
C ARG A 99 1.44 -23.29 -25.49
N ARG A 100 1.84 -22.62 -24.41
CA ARG A 100 1.86 -23.21 -23.07
C ARG A 100 0.46 -23.19 -22.47
N ARG A 101 -0.16 -24.36 -22.43
CA ARG A 101 -1.42 -24.53 -21.71
C ARG A 101 -1.16 -24.70 -20.22
N LEU A 102 -1.89 -23.94 -19.41
CA LEU A 102 -1.95 -24.17 -17.98
C LEU A 102 -2.72 -25.46 -17.71
N PRO A 103 -2.18 -26.38 -16.88
CA PRO A 103 -2.96 -27.47 -16.33
C PRO A 103 -4.22 -26.94 -15.67
N LEU A 104 -5.32 -27.70 -15.75
CA LEU A 104 -6.62 -27.30 -15.20
C LEU A 104 -6.51 -26.82 -13.74
N ARG A 105 -5.75 -27.56 -12.91
CA ARG A 105 -5.49 -27.23 -11.49
C ARG A 105 -4.75 -25.90 -11.24
N LEU A 106 -4.12 -25.33 -12.26
CA LEU A 106 -3.40 -24.05 -12.21
C LEU A 106 -4.18 -22.92 -12.88
N LEU A 107 -5.36 -23.19 -13.44
CA LEU A 107 -6.27 -22.12 -13.86
C LEU A 107 -6.80 -21.40 -12.61
N PRO A 108 -6.88 -20.06 -12.59
CA PRO A 108 -7.30 -19.29 -11.42
C PRO A 108 -8.57 -19.82 -10.76
N GLY A 109 -9.60 -20.14 -11.55
CA GLY A 109 -10.88 -20.62 -11.01
C GLY A 109 -10.77 -21.90 -10.18
N GLN A 110 -9.80 -22.78 -10.47
CA GLN A 110 -9.55 -23.99 -9.66
C GLN A 110 -8.46 -23.77 -8.61
N ALA A 111 -7.39 -23.08 -8.98
CA ALA A 111 -6.24 -22.86 -8.11
C ALA A 111 -6.60 -21.97 -6.90
N LEU A 112 -7.55 -21.06 -7.07
CA LEU A 112 -7.94 -20.08 -6.06
C LEU A 112 -9.31 -20.36 -5.43
N GLU A 113 -9.98 -21.47 -5.78
CA GLU A 113 -11.36 -21.75 -5.36
C GLU A 113 -11.56 -21.62 -3.85
N GLU A 114 -10.61 -22.14 -3.07
CA GLU A 114 -10.60 -22.11 -1.60
C GLU A 114 -9.46 -21.23 -1.04
N HIS A 115 -8.77 -20.49 -1.90
CA HIS A 115 -7.57 -19.75 -1.50
C HIS A 115 -7.94 -18.49 -0.71
N ARG A 116 -7.22 -18.23 0.39
CA ARG A 116 -7.49 -17.13 1.33
C ARG A 116 -7.56 -15.74 0.68
N ALA A 117 -6.71 -15.46 -0.30
CA ALA A 117 -6.73 -14.17 -1.02
C ALA A 117 -8.06 -13.86 -1.72
N VAL A 118 -8.79 -14.92 -2.11
CA VAL A 118 -10.18 -14.83 -2.59
C VAL A 118 -11.07 -15.09 -1.39
N ARG A 119 -11.11 -16.35 -0.91
CA ARG A 119 -11.55 -16.90 0.39
C ARG A 119 -11.92 -15.95 1.54
N GLY A 120 -10.98 -15.12 1.93
CA GLY A 120 -10.81 -14.80 3.33
C GLY A 120 -10.45 -16.02 4.18
N PRO A 121 -10.22 -15.83 5.48
CA PRO A 121 -10.07 -16.93 6.43
C PRO A 121 -11.38 -17.74 6.56
N ALA A 122 -11.24 -19.02 6.95
CA ALA A 122 -12.38 -19.90 7.14
C ALA A 122 -13.32 -19.37 8.25
N PRO A 123 -14.65 -19.33 8.06
CA PRO A 123 -15.57 -18.80 9.07
C PRO A 123 -15.57 -19.58 10.40
N ASP A 124 -15.28 -20.87 10.34
CA ASP A 124 -15.18 -21.78 11.48
C ASP A 124 -13.75 -21.93 12.02
N LEU A 125 -12.84 -21.03 11.62
CA LEU A 125 -11.47 -20.98 12.12
C LEU A 125 -11.49 -20.90 13.65
N ARG A 126 -10.79 -21.84 14.28
CA ARG A 126 -10.66 -21.93 15.73
C ARG A 126 -9.41 -21.18 16.18
N PHE A 127 -9.61 -20.26 17.11
CA PHE A 127 -8.54 -19.48 17.73
C PHE A 127 -8.12 -20.09 19.06
N PRO A 128 -6.88 -19.83 19.52
CA PRO A 128 -6.45 -20.27 20.84
C PRO A 128 -7.38 -19.74 21.93
N GLU A 129 -7.48 -20.49 23.01
CA GLU A 129 -8.17 -20.02 24.21
C GLU A 129 -7.34 -18.90 24.87
N PRO A 130 -8.00 -17.89 25.45
CA PRO A 130 -7.31 -16.84 26.19
C PRO A 130 -6.42 -17.42 27.30
N PRO A 131 -5.25 -16.85 27.58
CA PRO A 131 -4.45 -17.25 28.73
C PRO A 131 -5.22 -16.98 30.04
N GLU A 132 -4.84 -17.65 31.12
CA GLU A 132 -5.52 -17.52 32.43
C GLU A 132 -5.54 -16.07 32.95
N ASP A 133 -4.52 -15.28 32.61
CA ASP A 133 -4.38 -13.87 32.99
C ASP A 133 -4.91 -12.90 31.92
N ALA A 134 -5.70 -13.37 30.94
CA ALA A 134 -6.19 -12.55 29.82
C ALA A 134 -6.93 -11.30 30.28
N GLN A 135 -7.81 -11.41 31.27
CA GLN A 135 -8.59 -10.28 31.77
C GLN A 135 -7.68 -9.16 32.29
N GLU A 136 -6.66 -9.49 33.09
CA GLU A 136 -5.71 -8.50 33.61
C GLU A 136 -4.90 -7.85 32.49
N ARG A 137 -4.53 -8.62 31.45
CA ARG A 137 -3.82 -8.11 30.29
C ARG A 137 -4.68 -7.16 29.44
N VAL A 138 -5.97 -7.46 29.28
CA VAL A 138 -6.94 -6.60 28.58
C VAL A 138 -7.17 -5.30 29.36
N GLU A 139 -7.33 -5.37 30.69
CA GLU A 139 -7.43 -4.17 31.54
C GLU A 139 -6.17 -3.30 31.41
N ARG A 140 -4.97 -3.89 31.46
CA ARG A 140 -3.71 -3.17 31.22
C ARG A 140 -3.60 -2.61 29.80
N PHE A 141 -4.17 -3.28 28.82
CA PHE A 141 -4.15 -2.83 27.43
C PHE A 141 -4.88 -1.49 27.27
N TRP A 142 -6.05 -1.35 27.89
CA TRP A 142 -6.87 -0.13 27.83
C TRP A 142 -6.34 1.01 28.71
N GLN A 143 -5.64 0.70 29.81
CA GLN A 143 -5.12 1.73 30.72
C GLN A 143 -3.85 2.44 30.23
N ARG A 144 -3.08 1.82 29.32
CA ARG A 144 -1.81 2.39 28.83
C ARG A 144 -2.05 3.46 27.78
N SER A 145 -1.36 4.59 27.92
CA SER A 145 -1.37 5.63 26.88
C SER A 145 -0.65 5.15 25.61
N PRO A 146 -1.11 5.52 24.41
CA PRO A 146 -0.39 5.26 23.17
C PRO A 146 0.97 5.96 23.10
N GLU A 147 1.20 7.01 23.90
CA GLU A 147 2.48 7.72 23.99
C GLU A 147 3.57 6.95 24.75
N ASP A 148 3.19 5.88 25.48
CA ASP A 148 4.08 5.18 26.41
C ASP A 148 4.90 4.04 25.78
N SER A 149 4.72 3.72 24.49
CA SER A 149 5.32 2.52 23.90
C SER A 149 5.77 2.70 22.45
N TRP A 150 7.09 2.63 22.27
CA TRP A 150 7.79 2.57 20.97
C TRP A 150 7.85 1.13 20.43
N GLU A 151 7.03 0.22 20.96
CA GLU A 151 7.08 -1.20 20.62
C GLU A 151 6.60 -1.42 19.18
N GLU A 152 7.42 -2.15 18.41
CA GLU A 152 7.14 -2.51 17.03
C GLU A 152 6.22 -3.74 16.93
N THR A 153 5.23 -3.87 17.81
CA THR A 153 4.38 -5.06 17.97
C THR A 153 2.94 -4.80 17.52
N PRO A 154 2.20 -5.80 17.01
CA PRO A 154 0.78 -5.62 16.67
C PRO A 154 -0.06 -5.12 17.84
N LEU A 155 0.27 -5.52 19.07
CA LEU A 155 -0.37 -5.03 20.28
C LEU A 155 -0.24 -3.52 20.46
N ALA A 156 0.96 -2.96 20.29
CA ALA A 156 1.19 -1.53 20.44
C ALA A 156 0.53 -0.74 19.30
N VAL A 157 0.61 -1.25 18.07
CA VAL A 157 -0.02 -0.66 16.89
C VAL A 157 -1.55 -0.67 17.02
N LEU A 158 -2.15 -1.81 17.39
CA LEU A 158 -3.58 -1.92 17.61
C LEU A 158 -4.05 -0.96 18.70
N ARG A 159 -3.32 -0.87 19.82
CA ARG A 159 -3.64 0.10 20.90
C ARG A 159 -3.66 1.53 20.36
N SER A 160 -2.62 1.93 19.62
CA SER A 160 -2.55 3.27 19.04
C SER A 160 -3.71 3.53 18.08
N GLY A 161 -4.06 2.55 17.24
CA GLY A 161 -5.18 2.64 16.32
C GLY A 161 -6.52 2.80 17.02
N LEU A 162 -6.77 2.02 18.08
CA LEU A 162 -8.02 2.09 18.83
C LEU A 162 -8.19 3.43 19.53
N HIS A 163 -7.12 3.99 20.11
CA HIS A 163 -7.17 5.35 20.68
C HIS A 163 -7.52 6.39 19.61
N ARG A 164 -6.89 6.35 18.43
CA ARG A 164 -7.21 7.28 17.32
C ARG A 164 -8.66 7.17 16.85
N LEU A 165 -9.22 5.96 16.81
CA LEU A 165 -10.63 5.75 16.45
C LEU A 165 -11.57 6.21 17.57
N GLN A 166 -11.21 5.98 18.84
CA GLN A 166 -11.96 6.43 20.00
C GLN A 166 -12.01 7.96 20.10
N ASP A 167 -10.89 8.64 19.84
CA ASP A 167 -10.80 10.10 19.77
C ASP A 167 -11.67 10.67 18.64
N ALA A 168 -11.87 9.90 17.57
CA ALA A 168 -12.80 10.20 16.49
C ALA A 168 -14.28 9.86 16.82
N GLY A 169 -14.58 9.42 18.04
CA GLY A 169 -15.94 9.11 18.52
C GLY A 169 -16.46 7.71 18.14
N LEU A 170 -15.59 6.82 17.64
CA LEU A 170 -15.99 5.48 17.22
C LEU A 170 -16.07 4.49 18.40
N PRO A 171 -17.01 3.52 18.39
CA PRO A 171 -17.28 2.62 19.50
C PRO A 171 -16.32 1.42 19.58
N VAL A 172 -15.02 1.69 19.72
CA VAL A 172 -13.97 0.65 19.66
C VAL A 172 -14.11 -0.44 20.73
N GLU A 173 -14.62 -0.10 21.91
CA GLU A 173 -14.82 -1.05 23.02
C GLU A 173 -16.06 -1.95 22.83
N GLN A 174 -17.04 -1.49 22.05
CA GLN A 174 -18.30 -2.23 21.87
C GLN A 174 -18.35 -3.04 20.58
N GLU A 175 -17.56 -2.65 19.58
CA GLU A 175 -17.65 -3.18 18.22
C GLU A 175 -16.32 -3.82 17.79
N SER A 176 -16.23 -5.14 17.89
CA SER A 176 -15.02 -5.89 17.52
C SER A 176 -14.62 -5.73 16.05
N CYS A 177 -15.55 -5.32 15.18
CA CYS A 177 -15.24 -4.97 13.79
C CYS A 177 -14.28 -3.79 13.63
N MET A 178 -14.15 -2.95 14.66
CA MET A 178 -13.21 -1.83 14.65
C MET A 178 -11.76 -2.27 14.85
N LEU A 179 -11.51 -3.49 15.36
CA LEU A 179 -10.17 -3.94 15.71
C LEU A 179 -9.26 -4.09 14.48
N LEU A 180 -9.76 -4.70 13.39
CA LEU A 180 -8.98 -4.84 12.16
C LEU A 180 -8.71 -3.46 11.54
N SER A 181 -9.73 -2.61 11.47
CA SER A 181 -9.61 -1.23 10.97
C SER A 181 -8.66 -0.39 11.82
N ALA A 182 -8.63 -0.58 13.14
CA ALA A 182 -7.69 0.09 14.04
C ALA A 182 -6.25 -0.36 13.78
N LEU A 183 -6.01 -1.67 13.67
CA LEU A 183 -4.69 -2.21 13.35
C LEU A 183 -4.21 -1.67 12.00
N TYR A 184 -5.03 -1.79 10.96
CA TYR A 184 -4.75 -1.25 9.63
C TYR A 184 -4.51 0.26 9.67
N ARG A 185 -5.36 1.01 10.38
CA ARG A 185 -5.25 2.47 10.44
C ARG A 185 -3.95 2.94 11.05
N ALA A 186 -3.54 2.30 12.14
CA ALA A 186 -2.29 2.64 12.79
C ALA A 186 -1.08 2.19 11.95
N LEU A 187 -1.18 1.04 11.28
CA LEU A 187 -0.06 0.45 10.57
C LEU A 187 0.17 1.09 9.19
N LEU A 188 -0.88 1.21 8.38
CA LEU A 188 -0.81 1.45 6.95
C LEU A 188 -1.66 2.62 6.45
N ALA A 189 -2.76 2.95 7.13
CA ALA A 189 -3.61 4.04 6.64
C ALA A 189 -2.90 5.38 6.79
N LYS A 190 -3.03 6.19 5.75
CA LYS A 190 -2.47 7.55 5.76
C LYS A 190 -3.42 8.50 6.49
N PRO A 191 -2.91 9.60 7.07
CA PRO A 191 -3.72 10.58 7.79
C PRO A 191 -4.96 11.12 7.04
N GLY A 192 -4.95 11.15 5.70
CA GLY A 192 -6.10 11.63 4.91
C GLY A 192 -7.05 10.55 4.37
N GLU A 193 -6.83 9.28 4.72
CA GLU A 193 -7.73 8.20 4.30
C GLU A 193 -9.11 8.34 4.98
N PRO A 194 -10.22 8.33 4.22
CA PRO A 194 -11.56 8.48 4.79
C PRO A 194 -11.91 7.33 5.75
N LEU A 195 -12.65 7.66 6.82
CA LEU A 195 -13.02 6.70 7.87
C LEU A 195 -13.91 5.57 7.33
N GLU A 196 -14.76 5.91 6.38
CA GLU A 196 -15.71 5.03 5.71
C GLU A 196 -15.04 3.93 4.89
N SER A 197 -13.83 4.18 4.37
CA SER A 197 -13.09 3.22 3.52
C SER A 197 -12.14 2.30 4.31
N LEU A 198 -11.88 2.64 5.58
CA LEU A 198 -10.99 1.86 6.43
C LEU A 198 -11.40 0.38 6.53
N PRO A 199 -12.68 0.00 6.65
CA PRO A 199 -13.09 -1.40 6.70
C PRO A 199 -12.72 -2.21 5.46
N GLU A 200 -13.06 -1.72 4.26
CA GLU A 200 -12.76 -2.46 3.03
C GLU A 200 -11.26 -2.57 2.82
N HIS A 201 -10.53 -1.48 3.05
CA HIS A 201 -9.08 -1.48 2.92
C HIS A 201 -8.40 -2.38 3.94
N ALA A 202 -8.85 -2.37 5.20
CA ALA A 202 -8.29 -3.25 6.23
C ALA A 202 -8.52 -4.73 5.90
N MET A 203 -9.68 -5.08 5.34
CA MET A 203 -9.98 -6.43 4.86
C MET A 203 -9.16 -6.81 3.63
N ALA A 204 -9.06 -5.91 2.65
CA ALA A 204 -8.26 -6.12 1.45
C ALA A 204 -6.77 -6.32 1.79
N TRP A 205 -6.22 -5.50 2.68
CA TRP A 205 -4.89 -5.68 3.24
C TRP A 205 -4.74 -7.05 3.92
N ALA A 206 -5.64 -7.37 4.86
CA ALA A 206 -5.59 -8.64 5.58
C ALA A 206 -5.60 -9.84 4.63
N PHE A 207 -6.33 -9.76 3.51
CA PHE A 207 -6.46 -10.84 2.53
C PHE A 207 -5.28 -10.91 1.56
N SER A 208 -4.55 -9.82 1.37
CA SER A 208 -3.34 -9.78 0.54
C SER A 208 -2.16 -10.56 1.15
N LEU A 209 -2.14 -10.72 2.48
CA LEU A 209 -1.03 -11.32 3.20
C LEU A 209 -0.70 -12.74 2.73
N ASP A 210 0.59 -13.03 2.65
CA ASP A 210 1.09 -14.34 2.31
C ASP A 210 0.80 -15.40 3.38
N GLU A 211 0.52 -16.65 2.97
CA GLU A 211 0.25 -17.79 3.87
C GLU A 211 1.38 -18.07 4.88
N THR A 212 2.60 -17.62 4.56
CA THR A 212 3.76 -17.71 5.46
C THR A 212 3.88 -16.53 6.43
N SER A 213 3.04 -15.51 6.32
CA SER A 213 3.10 -14.32 7.17
C SER A 213 2.75 -14.67 8.63
N THR A 214 3.62 -14.25 9.55
CA THR A 214 3.40 -14.46 10.99
C THR A 214 2.26 -13.61 11.54
N LEU A 215 1.82 -12.57 10.83
CA LEU A 215 0.64 -11.77 11.22
C LEU A 215 -0.68 -12.46 10.93
N LEU A 216 -0.71 -13.52 10.13
CA LEU A 216 -1.97 -14.18 9.74
C LEU A 216 -2.87 -14.55 10.92
N PRO A 217 -2.40 -15.22 11.98
CA PRO A 217 -3.26 -15.55 13.11
C PRO A 217 -3.90 -14.32 13.77
N VAL A 218 -3.20 -13.18 13.77
CA VAL A 218 -3.72 -11.90 14.31
C VAL A 218 -4.81 -11.37 13.39
N VAL A 219 -4.53 -11.17 12.10
CA VAL A 219 -5.50 -10.57 11.17
C VAL A 219 -6.70 -11.48 10.91
N ASP A 220 -6.52 -12.80 10.93
CA ASP A 220 -7.60 -13.78 10.79
C ASP A 220 -8.59 -13.68 11.94
N LEU A 221 -8.09 -13.59 13.17
CA LEU A 221 -8.92 -13.40 14.36
C LEU A 221 -9.68 -12.09 14.28
N LEU A 222 -9.02 -11.00 13.91
CA LEU A 222 -9.66 -9.70 13.78
C LEU A 222 -10.72 -9.66 12.67
N ALA A 223 -10.49 -10.36 11.55
CA ALA A 223 -11.43 -10.42 10.43
C ALA A 223 -12.67 -11.27 10.72
N ILE A 224 -12.51 -12.39 11.43
CA ILE A 224 -13.59 -13.36 11.69
C ILE A 224 -14.37 -13.07 12.98
N ALA A 225 -13.75 -12.44 13.98
CA ALA A 225 -14.38 -12.17 15.26
C ALA A 225 -15.78 -11.51 15.18
N PRO A 226 -16.02 -10.52 14.30
CA PRO A 226 -17.34 -9.92 14.17
C PRO A 226 -18.41 -10.90 13.69
N ILE A 227 -18.04 -11.85 12.82
CA ILE A 227 -18.94 -12.89 12.28
C ILE A 227 -19.31 -13.89 13.37
N GLN A 228 -18.33 -14.26 14.19
CA GLN A 228 -18.53 -15.17 15.32
C GLN A 228 -19.22 -14.50 16.51
N GLY A 229 -19.51 -13.19 16.43
CA GLY A 229 -20.19 -12.44 17.48
C GLY A 229 -19.34 -12.23 18.74
N LEU A 230 -18.01 -12.32 18.61
CA LEU A 230 -17.10 -12.10 19.73
C LEU A 230 -17.07 -10.61 20.10
N SER A 231 -17.11 -10.33 21.40
CA SER A 231 -16.91 -9.00 21.95
C SER A 231 -15.45 -8.55 21.81
N THR A 232 -15.21 -7.23 21.87
CA THR A 232 -13.86 -6.66 21.77
C THR A 232 -12.91 -7.27 22.82
N ASP A 233 -13.34 -7.40 24.07
CA ASP A 233 -12.51 -7.96 25.15
C ASP A 233 -12.20 -9.45 24.95
N GLU A 234 -13.15 -10.24 24.45
CA GLU A 234 -12.89 -11.64 24.11
C GLU A 234 -11.83 -11.77 23.01
N VAL A 235 -11.90 -10.92 22.00
CA VAL A 235 -10.91 -10.89 20.91
C VAL A 235 -9.53 -10.50 21.44
N LEU A 236 -9.45 -9.41 22.22
CA LEU A 236 -8.20 -8.98 22.84
C LEU A 236 -7.61 -10.07 23.74
N GLY A 237 -8.44 -10.75 24.54
CA GLY A 237 -8.02 -11.87 25.37
C GLY A 237 -7.41 -13.02 24.55
N ARG A 238 -8.03 -13.40 23.43
CA ARG A 238 -7.51 -14.43 22.51
C ARG A 238 -6.24 -14.00 21.79
N LEU A 239 -6.11 -12.73 21.42
CA LEU A 239 -4.90 -12.18 20.80
C LEU A 239 -3.66 -12.35 21.70
N PHE A 240 -3.80 -12.25 23.02
CA PHE A 240 -2.69 -12.49 23.96
C PHE A 240 -2.19 -13.94 23.99
N ALA A 241 -2.93 -14.89 23.43
CA ALA A 241 -2.46 -16.27 23.24
C ALA A 241 -1.69 -16.46 21.92
N ILE A 242 -1.66 -15.46 21.03
CA ILE A 242 -0.98 -15.51 19.75
C ILE A 242 0.42 -14.88 19.89
N PRO A 243 1.52 -15.64 19.75
CA PRO A 243 2.87 -15.08 19.93
C PRO A 243 3.14 -13.85 19.06
N ALA A 244 2.72 -13.91 17.79
CA ALA A 244 2.87 -12.82 16.83
C ALA A 244 2.20 -11.50 17.28
N PHE A 245 1.22 -11.52 18.18
CA PHE A 245 0.57 -10.31 18.68
C PHE A 245 1.50 -9.45 19.56
N THR A 246 2.44 -10.09 20.25
CA THR A 246 3.38 -9.44 21.18
C THR A 246 4.82 -9.40 20.66
N GLU A 247 5.09 -10.06 19.53
CA GLU A 247 6.39 -10.06 18.88
C GLU A 247 6.51 -8.92 17.86
N THR A 248 7.74 -8.61 17.47
CA THR A 248 8.05 -7.57 16.48
C THR A 248 7.45 -7.91 15.12
N ILE A 249 6.77 -6.95 14.49
CA ILE A 249 6.15 -7.12 13.17
C ILE A 249 7.23 -7.40 12.12
N PRO A 250 7.19 -8.46 11.31
CA PRO A 250 8.16 -8.66 10.23
C PRO A 250 8.07 -7.55 9.17
N SER A 251 9.20 -7.15 8.56
CA SER A 251 9.20 -6.07 7.55
C SER A 251 8.31 -6.39 6.34
N ALA A 252 8.23 -7.66 5.94
CA ALA A 252 7.36 -8.10 4.86
C ALA A 252 5.86 -7.85 5.14
N ALA A 253 5.47 -7.75 6.42
CA ALA A 253 4.10 -7.50 6.83
C ALA A 253 3.74 -6.00 6.92
N LEU A 254 4.71 -5.11 6.69
CA LEU A 254 4.54 -3.66 6.67
C LEU A 254 4.17 -3.10 5.29
N LEU A 255 4.03 -3.98 4.28
CA LEU A 255 3.79 -3.57 2.91
C LEU A 255 2.41 -4.06 2.46
N TRP A 256 1.65 -3.16 1.85
CA TRP A 256 0.53 -3.56 1.01
C TRP A 256 1.07 -3.82 -0.39
N THR A 257 1.12 -5.07 -0.81
CA THR A 257 1.78 -5.44 -2.06
C THR A 257 0.83 -5.60 -3.26
N SER A 258 -0.48 -5.75 -3.01
CA SER A 258 -1.47 -6.08 -4.02
C SER A 258 -2.26 -4.87 -4.50
N SER A 259 -1.91 -4.33 -5.66
CA SER A 259 -2.66 -3.27 -6.33
C SER A 259 -2.74 -3.54 -7.85
N PRO A 260 -3.82 -3.13 -8.53
CA PRO A 260 -3.86 -3.15 -10.00
C PRO A 260 -2.69 -2.34 -10.60
N GLY A 261 -2.19 -2.78 -11.74
CA GLY A 261 -1.17 -2.07 -12.53
C GLY A 261 0.26 -2.20 -12.03
N LEU A 262 0.48 -2.94 -10.95
CA LEU A 262 1.77 -3.02 -10.26
C LEU A 262 2.35 -4.43 -10.15
N ALA A 263 1.68 -5.44 -10.72
CA ALA A 263 2.17 -6.81 -10.72
C ALA A 263 3.43 -6.96 -11.57
N LEU A 264 3.40 -6.39 -12.78
CA LEU A 264 4.51 -6.47 -13.72
C LEU A 264 5.71 -5.65 -13.25
N PRO A 265 5.57 -4.35 -12.85
CA PRO A 265 6.68 -3.61 -12.27
C PRO A 265 7.31 -4.33 -11.08
N ARG A 266 6.50 -4.88 -10.16
CA ARG A 266 6.99 -5.63 -9.01
C ARG A 266 7.83 -6.84 -9.41
N LEU A 267 7.29 -7.70 -10.28
CA LEU A 267 8.02 -8.88 -10.71
C LEU A 267 9.25 -8.51 -11.54
N ALA A 268 9.21 -7.43 -12.33
CA ALA A 268 10.39 -6.95 -13.06
C ALA A 268 11.53 -6.60 -12.11
N PHE A 269 11.24 -5.88 -11.01
CA PHE A 269 12.25 -5.51 -10.01
C PHE A 269 12.81 -6.74 -9.27
N GLU A 270 11.98 -7.73 -8.96
CA GLU A 270 12.46 -9.02 -8.43
C GLU A 270 13.40 -9.76 -9.40
N LEU A 271 13.30 -9.48 -10.71
CA LEU A 271 14.18 -10.00 -11.76
C LEU A 271 15.42 -9.14 -12.02
N GLY A 272 15.66 -8.09 -11.21
CA GLY A 272 16.83 -7.23 -11.32
C GLY A 272 16.69 -6.11 -12.35
N VAL A 273 15.47 -5.81 -12.80
CA VAL A 273 15.20 -4.57 -13.55
C VAL A 273 15.33 -3.38 -12.60
N SER A 274 16.04 -2.33 -13.00
CA SER A 274 16.23 -1.12 -12.19
C SER A 274 15.06 -0.13 -12.29
N GLU A 275 14.40 -0.11 -13.44
CA GLU A 275 13.34 0.85 -13.77
C GLU A 275 12.33 0.26 -14.76
N VAL A 276 11.07 0.67 -14.61
CA VAL A 276 9.95 0.28 -15.48
C VAL A 276 9.13 1.52 -15.82
N SER A 277 8.94 1.81 -17.11
CA SER A 277 8.10 2.91 -17.58
C SER A 277 6.63 2.50 -17.61
N THR A 278 5.77 3.28 -16.97
CA THR A 278 4.30 3.16 -16.99
C THR A 278 3.68 4.45 -17.56
N LEU A 279 2.41 4.41 -17.96
CA LEU A 279 1.69 5.58 -18.49
C LEU A 279 1.67 6.73 -17.48
N ALA A 280 1.64 6.40 -16.19
CA ALA A 280 1.63 7.37 -15.11
C ALA A 280 3.03 7.94 -14.81
N ALA A 281 4.06 7.08 -14.77
CA ALA A 281 5.41 7.46 -14.35
C ALA A 281 6.47 6.41 -14.71
N GLU A 282 7.74 6.81 -14.63
CA GLU A 282 8.86 5.88 -14.52
C GLU A 282 8.97 5.39 -13.06
N LEU A 283 8.92 4.08 -12.89
CA LEU A 283 8.91 3.42 -11.59
C LEU A 283 10.27 2.82 -11.27
N THR A 284 10.63 2.90 -10.00
CA THR A 284 11.78 2.23 -9.40
C THR A 284 11.32 1.38 -8.20
N PRO A 285 12.13 0.44 -7.69
CA PRO A 285 11.71 -0.49 -6.63
C PRO A 285 11.17 0.18 -5.36
N ASP A 286 11.80 1.27 -4.92
CA ASP A 286 11.43 2.09 -3.76
C ASP A 286 10.14 2.90 -3.97
N MET A 287 9.78 3.18 -5.23
CA MET A 287 8.53 3.88 -5.55
C MET A 287 7.31 2.94 -5.49
N LEU A 288 7.49 1.62 -5.50
CA LEU A 288 6.36 0.68 -5.59
C LEU A 288 5.34 0.84 -4.46
N ASP A 289 5.80 1.00 -3.22
CA ASP A 289 4.90 1.12 -2.08
C ASP A 289 4.12 2.44 -2.16
N TRP A 290 4.81 3.51 -2.55
CA TRP A 290 4.21 4.83 -2.77
C TRP A 290 3.19 4.83 -3.91
N VAL A 291 3.52 4.27 -5.08
CA VAL A 291 2.58 4.19 -6.21
C VAL A 291 1.42 3.26 -5.89
N GLY A 292 1.68 2.12 -5.24
CA GLY A 292 0.62 1.23 -4.77
C GLY A 292 -0.36 1.97 -3.88
N MET A 293 0.14 2.71 -2.89
CA MET A 293 -0.68 3.55 -2.02
C MET A 293 -1.52 4.57 -2.81
N HIS A 294 -0.91 5.28 -3.76
CA HIS A 294 -1.62 6.24 -4.60
C HIS A 294 -2.75 5.61 -5.42
N THR A 295 -2.46 4.47 -6.05
CA THR A 295 -3.45 3.71 -6.81
C THR A 295 -4.64 3.35 -5.94
N ARG A 296 -4.42 2.86 -4.71
CA ARG A 296 -5.53 2.53 -3.78
C ARG A 296 -6.39 3.74 -3.44
N MET A 297 -5.79 4.88 -3.12
CA MET A 297 -6.56 6.08 -2.76
C MET A 297 -7.39 6.60 -3.93
N ARG A 298 -6.81 6.65 -5.14
CA ARG A 298 -7.51 7.10 -6.34
C ARG A 298 -8.66 6.17 -6.73
N LEU A 299 -8.45 4.85 -6.68
CA LEU A 299 -9.49 3.87 -6.99
C LEU A 299 -10.68 4.00 -6.03
N ASN A 300 -10.41 4.25 -4.75
CA ASN A 300 -11.42 4.50 -3.75
C ASN A 300 -12.24 5.77 -4.03
N VAL A 301 -11.61 6.87 -4.46
CA VAL A 301 -12.34 8.10 -4.88
C VAL A 301 -13.24 7.81 -6.08
N ALA A 302 -12.71 7.15 -7.10
CA ALA A 302 -13.48 6.81 -8.29
C ALA A 302 -14.69 5.91 -7.97
N ALA A 303 -14.53 4.97 -7.03
CA ALA A 303 -15.64 4.15 -6.53
C ALA A 303 -16.72 4.98 -5.83
N HIS A 304 -16.34 5.98 -5.02
CA HIS A 304 -17.28 6.86 -4.32
C HIS A 304 -18.02 7.83 -5.28
N GLU A 305 -17.32 8.33 -6.30
CA GLU A 305 -17.94 9.17 -7.34
C GLU A 305 -18.91 8.35 -8.21
N GLY A 306 -18.53 7.13 -8.61
CA GLY A 306 -19.38 6.23 -9.39
C GLY A 306 -20.59 5.67 -8.62
N ALA A 307 -20.45 5.40 -7.31
CA ALA A 307 -21.55 4.92 -6.47
C ALA A 307 -22.68 5.96 -6.31
N ASN A 308 -22.38 7.25 -6.37
CA ASN A 308 -23.38 8.32 -6.37
C ASN A 308 -24.18 8.40 -7.70
N GLU A 309 -23.68 7.81 -8.78
CA GLU A 309 -24.35 7.76 -10.08
C GLU A 309 -25.09 6.43 -10.33
N ALA A 310 -24.66 5.34 -9.68
CA ALA A 310 -25.14 3.98 -9.91
C ALA A 310 -26.31 3.53 -8.99
N GLU A 311 -26.96 4.44 -8.27
CA GLU A 311 -28.14 4.16 -7.45
C GLU A 311 -29.40 3.91 -8.31
N ASN A 312 -29.30 3.05 -9.34
CA ASN A 312 -30.40 2.43 -10.09
C ASN A 312 -29.84 1.39 -11.07
N THR A 313 -29.69 0.13 -10.67
CA THR A 313 -30.16 -1.07 -11.40
C THR A 313 -29.62 -2.39 -10.83
N ALA A 314 -30.55 -3.17 -10.27
CA ALA A 314 -30.77 -4.62 -10.36
C ALA A 314 -29.65 -5.66 -10.14
N ASP A 315 -29.90 -6.51 -9.13
CA ASP A 315 -30.00 -7.99 -9.15
C ASP A 315 -29.44 -8.74 -10.38
N ASP A 316 -28.54 -9.69 -10.14
CA ASP A 316 -28.80 -11.12 -10.42
C ASP A 316 -27.81 -12.05 -9.71
N GLU A 317 -28.33 -13.20 -9.31
CA GLU A 317 -27.78 -14.19 -8.38
C GLU A 317 -26.84 -15.25 -9.05
N SER A 318 -25.96 -15.83 -8.22
CA SER A 318 -25.18 -17.10 -8.37
C SER A 318 -23.64 -17.02 -8.23
N ALA A 319 -23.19 -16.81 -6.99
CA ALA A 319 -21.96 -17.37 -6.38
C ALA A 319 -22.06 -17.27 -4.84
N GLU A 320 -23.25 -17.59 -4.32
CA GLU A 320 -23.94 -16.68 -3.41
C GLU A 320 -23.59 -16.85 -1.94
N ASP A 321 -23.41 -18.05 -1.43
CA ASP A 321 -23.60 -18.24 0.02
C ASP A 321 -22.42 -17.77 0.90
N LEU A 322 -21.24 -17.51 0.33
CA LEU A 322 -20.03 -17.05 1.04
C LEU A 322 -19.50 -15.69 0.57
N ALA A 323 -19.69 -15.35 -0.71
CA ALA A 323 -19.52 -13.99 -1.21
C ALA A 323 -20.52 -13.04 -0.54
N VAL A 324 -21.79 -13.47 -0.38
CA VAL A 324 -22.79 -12.75 0.43
C VAL A 324 -22.35 -12.61 1.88
N ARG A 325 -21.59 -13.56 2.44
CA ARG A 325 -21.08 -13.45 3.83
C ARG A 325 -19.89 -12.50 3.96
N ARG A 326 -18.98 -12.42 2.98
CA ARG A 326 -17.94 -11.38 2.94
C ARG A 326 -18.53 -10.01 2.71
N ALA A 327 -19.47 -9.91 1.78
CA ALA A 327 -20.28 -8.73 1.59
C ALA A 327 -21.03 -8.41 2.87
N ALA A 328 -21.52 -9.41 3.63
CA ALA A 328 -22.14 -9.20 4.93
C ALA A 328 -21.15 -8.72 5.99
N VAL A 329 -19.88 -9.17 6.01
CA VAL A 329 -18.84 -8.60 6.87
C VAL A 329 -18.66 -7.13 6.51
N ARG A 330 -18.29 -6.85 5.25
CA ARG A 330 -18.06 -5.50 4.76
C ARG A 330 -19.27 -4.60 5.00
N SER A 331 -20.47 -5.04 4.63
CA SER A 331 -21.71 -4.28 4.81
C SER A 331 -22.11 -4.14 6.27
N THR A 332 -21.91 -5.14 7.13
CA THR A 332 -22.18 -4.99 8.57
C THR A 332 -21.22 -3.99 9.19
N VAL A 333 -19.96 -3.98 8.78
CA VAL A 333 -18.98 -2.98 9.25
C VAL A 333 -19.37 -1.59 8.74
N LEU A 334 -19.69 -1.45 7.45
CA LEU A 334 -20.09 -0.19 6.82
C LEU A 334 -21.41 0.37 7.37
N ASP A 335 -22.45 -0.44 7.52
CA ASP A 335 -23.75 -0.03 8.07
C ASP A 335 -23.62 0.47 9.52
N LYS A 336 -22.77 -0.19 10.31
CA LYS A 336 -22.51 0.20 11.70
C LYS A 336 -21.72 1.51 11.80
N ILE A 337 -20.82 1.77 10.86
CA ILE A 337 -20.07 3.03 10.76
C ILE A 337 -20.99 4.16 10.27
N ARG A 338 -21.70 3.95 9.15
CA ARG A 338 -22.58 4.94 8.52
C ARG A 338 -23.70 5.41 9.45
N LYS A 339 -24.37 4.49 10.16
CA LYS A 339 -25.42 4.84 11.13
C LYS A 339 -24.94 5.71 12.29
N LYS A 340 -23.63 5.80 12.52
CA LYS A 340 -23.04 6.51 13.67
C LYS A 340 -22.18 7.71 13.25
N SER A 341 -21.61 7.74 12.05
CA SER A 341 -20.95 8.91 11.46
C SER A 341 -21.92 10.07 11.18
N ASP A 342 -23.19 9.75 10.90
CA ASP A 342 -24.27 10.77 10.79
C ASP A 342 -24.55 11.50 12.13
N GLY A 343 -24.01 10.99 13.23
CA GLY A 343 -24.03 11.60 14.56
C GLY A 343 -22.68 12.18 14.97
N ALA A 344 -22.37 13.38 14.46
CA ALA A 344 -21.30 14.27 14.94
C ALA A 344 -19.84 13.83 14.71
N ALA A 345 -19.34 14.10 13.50
CA ALA A 345 -17.91 14.32 13.28
C ALA A 345 -17.58 15.82 13.43
N SER A 346 -17.19 16.25 14.63
CA SER A 346 -16.49 17.54 14.78
C SER A 346 -15.02 17.32 14.44
N SER A 347 -14.55 17.90 13.36
CA SER A 347 -13.12 18.01 13.05
C SER A 347 -12.45 18.85 14.13
N GLN A 348 -11.95 18.21 15.19
CA GLN A 348 -11.10 18.89 16.16
C GLN A 348 -9.77 19.20 15.47
N ARG A 349 -9.48 20.50 15.37
CA ARG A 349 -8.17 21.03 14.97
C ARG A 349 -7.13 20.47 15.94
N GLU A 350 -6.25 19.60 15.45
CA GLU A 350 -5.03 19.22 16.16
C GLU A 350 -4.22 20.49 16.50
N PRO A 351 -3.47 20.48 17.61
CA PRO A 351 -2.71 21.63 18.09
C PRO A 351 -1.64 22.05 17.06
N ASP A 352 -1.27 23.33 17.15
CA ASP A 352 -0.28 24.09 16.37
C ASP A 352 0.97 23.27 15.98
N ARG A 353 0.91 22.50 14.89
CA ARG A 353 2.08 21.82 14.30
C ARG A 353 2.70 22.74 13.25
N PRO A 354 4.00 23.07 13.34
CA PRO A 354 4.68 24.03 12.46
C PRO A 354 4.90 23.51 11.03
N VAL A 355 4.66 22.22 10.80
CA VAL A 355 4.64 21.60 9.47
C VAL A 355 3.53 20.56 9.48
N GLU A 356 2.73 20.51 8.42
CA GLU A 356 1.61 19.59 8.27
C GLU A 356 1.71 18.91 6.91
N ARG A 357 1.57 17.58 6.86
CA ARG A 357 1.43 16.85 5.59
C ARG A 357 -0.05 16.58 5.35
N ILE A 358 -0.63 17.29 4.40
CA ILE A 358 -2.01 17.13 3.96
C ILE A 358 -2.02 16.09 2.86
N TRP A 359 -2.82 15.05 3.01
CA TRP A 359 -3.00 14.04 1.97
C TRP A 359 -4.25 14.39 1.16
N ASN A 360 -4.09 14.40 -0.16
CA ASN A 360 -5.16 14.56 -1.12
C ASN A 360 -5.81 13.20 -1.38
N ALA A 361 -7.06 13.24 -1.85
CA ALA A 361 -7.85 12.05 -2.09
C ALA A 361 -7.29 11.17 -3.24
N ASP A 362 -6.49 11.75 -4.15
CA ASP A 362 -5.79 11.05 -5.23
C ASP A 362 -4.48 10.34 -4.77
N GLY A 363 -4.24 10.30 -3.47
CA GLY A 363 -3.04 9.75 -2.85
C GLY A 363 -1.88 10.72 -2.75
N SER A 364 -1.93 11.87 -3.43
CA SER A 364 -0.85 12.86 -3.36
C SER A 364 -0.81 13.53 -2.00
N SER A 365 0.31 14.17 -1.68
CA SER A 365 0.44 14.89 -0.42
C SER A 365 1.07 16.24 -0.61
N LEU A 366 0.53 17.24 0.08
CA LEU A 366 1.04 18.59 0.19
C LEU A 366 1.65 18.78 1.57
N VAL A 367 2.93 19.13 1.62
CA VAL A 367 3.54 19.57 2.88
C VAL A 367 3.28 21.07 3.02
N ARG A 368 2.43 21.43 3.98
CA ARG A 368 2.16 22.80 4.37
C ARG A 368 3.11 23.23 5.46
N ILE A 369 3.90 24.27 5.18
CA ILE A 369 4.78 24.92 6.14
C ILE A 369 4.26 26.36 6.32
N PRO A 370 3.67 26.73 7.47
CA PRO A 370 3.19 28.08 7.72
C PRO A 370 4.35 29.07 7.71
N THR A 371 4.23 30.12 6.89
CA THR A 371 5.32 31.09 6.64
C THR A 371 5.64 32.01 7.82
N ASP A 372 4.79 32.02 8.83
CA ASP A 372 4.92 32.77 10.08
C ASP A 372 5.72 32.02 11.15
N THR A 373 6.03 30.73 10.93
CA THR A 373 6.92 29.94 11.79
C THR A 373 8.39 30.18 11.45
N ALA A 374 9.30 29.91 12.40
CA ALA A 374 10.74 29.99 12.15
C ALA A 374 11.17 29.08 10.99
N GLN A 375 10.62 27.87 10.94
CA GLN A 375 10.87 26.87 9.89
C GLN A 375 10.33 27.32 8.53
N GLY A 376 9.14 27.93 8.49
CA GLY A 376 8.59 28.52 7.26
C GLY A 376 9.38 29.72 6.75
N GLN A 377 9.94 30.53 7.64
CA GLN A 377 10.84 31.62 7.27
C GLN A 377 12.17 31.11 6.72
N GLU A 378 12.72 30.03 7.29
CA GLU A 378 13.92 29.37 6.80
C GLU A 378 13.69 28.73 5.43
N MET A 379 12.59 27.98 5.26
CA MET A 379 12.21 27.41 3.97
C MET A 379 12.01 28.49 2.90
N ARG A 380 11.38 29.61 3.24
CA ARG A 380 11.22 30.73 2.31
C ARG A 380 12.57 31.30 1.87
N LYS A 381 13.52 31.47 2.79
CA LYS A 381 14.88 31.89 2.46
C LYS A 381 15.59 30.87 1.57
N ALA A 382 15.41 29.57 1.83
CA ALA A 382 15.97 28.50 1.01
C ALA A 382 15.40 28.53 -0.42
N VAL A 383 14.08 28.66 -0.58
CA VAL A 383 13.42 28.78 -1.89
C VAL A 383 13.86 30.06 -2.63
N GLU A 384 13.96 31.19 -1.94
CA GLU A 384 14.50 32.43 -2.52
C GLU A 384 15.98 32.28 -2.91
N GLY A 385 16.76 31.54 -2.13
CA GLY A 385 18.13 31.16 -2.46
C GLY A 385 18.20 30.32 -3.74
N GLN A 386 17.33 29.31 -3.87
CA GLN A 386 17.29 28.48 -5.09
C GLN A 386 16.82 29.25 -6.32
N ARG A 387 15.87 30.17 -6.17
CA ARG A 387 15.50 31.09 -7.27
C ARG A 387 16.67 31.93 -7.74
N LYS A 388 17.50 32.44 -6.82
CA LYS A 388 18.72 33.18 -7.19
C LYS A 388 19.72 32.28 -7.89
N ALA A 389 19.96 31.07 -7.38
CA ALA A 389 20.84 30.10 -8.02
C ALA A 389 20.38 29.77 -9.45
N PHE A 390 19.08 29.60 -9.66
CA PHE A 390 18.48 29.40 -10.99
C PHE A 390 18.77 30.58 -11.92
N GLN A 391 18.53 31.81 -11.44
CA GLN A 391 18.78 33.02 -12.23
C GLN A 391 20.26 33.21 -12.55
N GLU A 392 21.15 32.91 -11.61
CA GLU A 392 22.60 32.99 -11.81
C GLU A 392 23.08 31.96 -12.85
N LYS A 393 22.51 30.74 -12.83
CA LYS A 393 22.86 29.67 -13.77
C LYS A 393 22.30 29.90 -15.18
N PHE A 394 21.01 30.22 -15.30
CA PHE A 394 20.30 30.24 -16.59
C PHE A 394 20.02 31.66 -17.13
N GLY A 395 20.35 32.70 -16.36
CA GLY A 395 20.21 34.11 -16.79
C GLY A 395 18.77 34.61 -16.92
N ARG A 396 17.79 33.86 -16.40
CA ARG A 396 16.34 34.18 -16.45
C ARG A 396 15.62 33.72 -15.18
N GLU A 397 14.43 34.26 -14.94
CA GLU A 397 13.52 33.73 -13.91
C GLU A 397 13.02 32.32 -14.29
N PRO A 398 12.81 31.43 -13.30
CA PRO A 398 12.13 30.16 -13.54
C PRO A 398 10.68 30.41 -13.95
N GLY A 399 10.25 29.72 -15.01
CA GLY A 399 8.86 29.63 -15.45
C GLY A 399 8.05 28.64 -14.60
N PRO A 400 6.75 28.49 -14.89
CA PRO A 400 5.86 27.59 -14.13
C PRO A 400 6.29 26.12 -14.14
N ASP A 401 6.89 25.67 -15.25
CA ASP A 401 7.28 24.28 -15.47
C ASP A 401 8.79 24.04 -15.26
N ASP A 402 9.55 25.08 -14.91
CA ASP A 402 10.98 24.94 -14.66
C ASP A 402 11.25 24.34 -13.26
N PRO A 403 12.19 23.39 -13.13
CA PRO A 403 12.53 22.82 -11.85
C PRO A 403 13.27 23.84 -10.98
N LEU A 404 12.69 24.15 -9.83
CA LEU A 404 13.34 24.98 -8.80
C LEU A 404 14.55 24.29 -8.16
N PHE A 405 14.52 22.96 -8.12
CA PHE A 405 15.65 22.11 -7.73
C PHE A 405 16.18 21.43 -8.99
N PHE A 406 17.24 22.01 -9.56
CA PHE A 406 17.78 21.62 -10.86
C PHE A 406 19.19 21.02 -10.72
N ASP A 407 19.57 20.21 -11.71
CA ASP A 407 20.92 19.69 -11.86
C ASP A 407 21.91 20.85 -12.14
N PRO A 408 22.88 21.12 -11.24
CA PRO A 408 23.82 22.24 -11.42
C PRO A 408 24.77 22.05 -12.61
N ASP A 409 24.95 20.82 -13.10
CA ASP A 409 25.85 20.49 -14.20
C ASP A 409 25.14 20.50 -15.57
N ALA A 410 23.81 20.54 -15.59
CA ALA A 410 23.04 20.64 -16.82
C ALA A 410 23.13 22.05 -17.47
N ASP A 411 23.18 22.09 -18.80
CA ASP A 411 23.14 23.33 -19.58
C ASP A 411 21.72 23.91 -19.68
N GLU A 412 20.70 23.06 -19.52
CA GLU A 412 19.28 23.43 -19.49
C GLU A 412 18.65 23.09 -18.14
N PRO A 413 17.56 23.79 -17.73
CA PRO A 413 16.86 23.55 -16.46
C PRO A 413 16.29 22.13 -16.37
N THR A 414 17.11 21.21 -15.89
CA THR A 414 16.78 19.79 -15.79
C THR A 414 16.56 19.45 -14.32
N PRO A 415 15.51 18.70 -13.96
CA PRO A 415 15.30 18.26 -12.58
C PRO A 415 16.52 17.49 -12.08
N ILE A 416 16.82 17.60 -10.78
CA ILE A 416 17.86 16.77 -10.15
C ILE A 416 17.53 15.29 -10.41
N THR A 417 18.50 14.56 -10.95
CA THR A 417 18.37 13.12 -11.14
C THR A 417 18.49 12.39 -9.81
N ARG A 418 17.88 11.22 -9.72
CA ARG A 418 18.03 10.36 -8.55
C ARG A 418 19.49 10.00 -8.29
N GLU A 419 20.23 9.66 -9.35
CA GLU A 419 21.65 9.29 -9.23
C GLU A 419 22.47 10.42 -8.60
N TYR A 420 22.21 11.67 -8.99
CA TYR A 420 22.84 12.83 -8.38
C TYR A 420 22.48 12.92 -6.89
N PHE A 421 21.21 12.77 -6.54
CA PHE A 421 20.76 12.85 -5.15
C PHE A 421 21.35 11.73 -4.28
N ASP A 422 21.39 10.50 -4.79
CA ASP A 422 21.96 9.34 -4.10
C ASP A 422 23.47 9.53 -3.85
N ASN A 423 24.19 10.11 -4.82
CA ASN A 423 25.61 10.45 -4.68
C ASN A 423 25.83 11.54 -3.62
N VAL A 424 25.00 12.59 -3.62
CA VAL A 424 25.08 13.64 -2.58
C VAL A 424 24.84 13.05 -1.19
N LEU A 425 23.86 12.16 -1.02
CA LEU A 425 23.62 11.49 0.27
C LEU A 425 24.79 10.61 0.71
N LEU A 426 25.45 9.92 -0.22
CA LEU A 426 26.66 9.16 0.05
C LEU A 426 27.81 10.05 0.53
N GLU A 427 28.08 11.15 -0.18
CA GLU A 427 29.12 12.11 0.23
C GLU A 427 28.82 12.72 1.60
N MET A 428 27.54 13.01 1.89
CA MET A 428 27.12 13.48 3.20
C MET A 428 27.34 12.42 4.29
N ALA A 429 27.12 11.14 3.99
CA ALA A 429 27.35 10.04 4.91
C ALA A 429 28.84 9.88 5.25
N ASP A 430 29.70 9.92 4.22
CA ASP A 430 31.16 9.89 4.40
C ASP A 430 31.63 11.05 5.30
N HIS A 431 31.14 12.27 5.04
CA HIS A 431 31.49 13.45 5.84
C HIS A 431 30.93 13.41 7.27
N ALA A 432 29.75 12.81 7.46
CA ALA A 432 29.19 12.58 8.79
C ALA A 432 30.09 11.63 9.59
N ALA A 433 30.52 10.52 8.99
CA ALA A 433 31.43 9.57 9.61
C ALA A 433 32.79 10.21 9.96
N GLU A 434 33.37 11.02 9.06
CA GLU A 434 34.61 11.78 9.32
C GLU A 434 34.48 12.73 10.52
N LYS A 435 33.28 13.25 10.78
CA LYS A 435 32.97 14.13 11.91
C LYS A 435 32.53 13.39 13.17
N GLY A 436 32.52 12.05 13.15
CA GLY A 436 32.06 11.22 14.27
C GLY A 436 30.54 11.29 14.50
N LEU A 437 29.77 11.66 13.48
CA LEU A 437 28.31 11.54 13.46
C LEU A 437 27.93 10.19 12.85
N ASP A 438 26.83 9.61 13.31
CA ASP A 438 26.29 8.36 12.77
C ASP A 438 25.77 8.57 11.32
N PRO A 439 26.34 7.90 10.30
CA PRO A 439 25.89 8.02 8.92
C PRO A 439 24.65 7.16 8.61
N ALA A 440 24.26 6.23 9.49
CA ALA A 440 23.16 5.31 9.23
C ALA A 440 21.82 5.98 8.86
N PRO A 441 21.42 7.14 9.44
CA PRO A 441 20.24 7.87 8.98
C PRO A 441 20.30 8.34 7.53
N LEU A 442 21.49 8.65 7.00
CA LEU A 442 21.67 9.08 5.60
C LEU A 442 21.58 7.90 4.65
N HIS A 443 22.17 6.75 5.02
CA HIS A 443 21.99 5.51 4.26
C HIS A 443 20.54 5.02 4.29
N ALA A 444 19.87 5.12 5.43
CA ALA A 444 18.44 4.81 5.56
C ALA A 444 17.60 5.74 4.68
N TRP A 445 17.87 7.05 4.68
CA TRP A 445 17.17 8.00 3.82
C TRP A 445 17.34 7.65 2.34
N ARG A 446 18.56 7.33 1.90
CA ARG A 446 18.80 6.87 0.53
C ARG A 446 17.99 5.61 0.19
N GLU A 447 17.88 4.68 1.14
CA GLU A 447 17.16 3.42 0.92
C GLU A 447 15.64 3.58 0.87
N VAL A 448 15.05 4.32 1.82
CA VAL A 448 13.58 4.42 1.94
C VAL A 448 13.00 5.68 1.28
N GLY A 449 13.83 6.63 0.85
CA GLY A 449 13.42 7.85 0.14
C GLY A 449 12.85 8.96 1.04
N TYR A 450 12.75 8.75 2.35
CA TYR A 450 12.30 9.75 3.32
C TYR A 450 13.07 9.67 4.63
N VAL A 451 13.00 10.74 5.43
CA VAL A 451 13.62 10.83 6.75
C VAL A 451 12.56 11.02 7.84
N VAL A 452 12.64 10.19 8.87
CA VAL A 452 11.75 10.28 10.03
C VAL A 452 12.52 10.91 11.19
N THR A 453 12.06 12.07 11.65
CA THR A 453 12.58 12.75 12.84
C THR A 453 11.51 12.81 13.92
N ALA A 454 11.87 13.21 15.15
CA ALA A 454 10.88 13.44 16.20
C ALA A 454 9.79 14.44 15.80
N GLU A 455 10.15 15.44 14.98
CA GLU A 455 9.26 16.50 14.51
C GLU A 455 8.37 16.05 13.34
N THR A 456 8.88 15.18 12.46
CA THR A 456 8.15 14.73 11.26
C THR A 456 7.43 13.39 11.43
N ARG A 457 7.70 12.64 12.51
CA ARG A 457 7.15 11.30 12.75
C ARG A 457 5.63 11.21 12.60
N GLY A 458 4.89 12.21 13.09
CA GLY A 458 3.43 12.25 13.00
C GLY A 458 2.88 12.37 11.56
N MET A 459 3.73 12.66 10.58
CA MET A 459 3.39 12.77 9.16
C MET A 459 3.48 11.43 8.41
N PHE A 460 4.04 10.41 9.05
CA PHE A 460 4.27 9.09 8.47
C PHE A 460 3.39 8.04 9.13
N THR A 461 3.08 6.99 8.38
CA THR A 461 2.46 5.78 8.93
C THR A 461 3.40 5.06 9.88
N THR A 462 2.87 4.22 10.77
CA THR A 462 3.74 3.40 11.61
C THR A 462 4.60 2.47 10.76
N ALA A 463 4.10 1.92 9.65
CA ALA A 463 4.91 1.12 8.73
C ALA A 463 6.12 1.88 8.17
N GLU A 464 5.94 3.12 7.71
CA GLU A 464 7.05 3.97 7.24
C GLU A 464 8.07 4.26 8.34
N VAL A 465 7.60 4.58 9.54
CA VAL A 465 8.46 4.81 10.70
C VAL A 465 9.28 3.56 11.04
N LEU A 466 8.64 2.38 11.04
CA LEU A 466 9.30 1.10 11.28
C LEU A 466 10.31 0.77 10.16
N ALA A 467 9.94 1.00 8.90
CA ALA A 467 10.83 0.76 7.76
C ALA A 467 12.10 1.61 7.85
N PHE A 468 11.96 2.92 8.13
CA PHE A 468 13.09 3.81 8.34
C PHE A 468 13.96 3.38 9.52
N ASN A 469 13.37 3.12 10.70
CA ASN A 469 14.13 2.72 11.89
C ASN A 469 14.90 1.41 11.67
N ARG A 470 14.33 0.46 10.93
CA ARG A 470 15.01 -0.80 10.59
C ARG A 470 16.13 -0.60 9.59
N ALA A 471 15.97 0.30 8.62
CA ALA A 471 17.05 0.66 7.71
C ALA A 471 18.21 1.27 8.50
N VAL A 472 17.93 2.22 9.42
CA VAL A 472 18.94 2.78 10.32
C VAL A 472 19.64 1.67 11.12
N ALA A 473 18.88 0.78 11.76
CA ALA A 473 19.45 -0.29 12.57
C ALA A 473 20.32 -1.28 11.77
N ARG A 474 20.01 -1.54 10.49
CA ARG A 474 20.87 -2.36 9.61
C ARG A 474 22.21 -1.69 9.36
N TYR A 475 22.20 -0.42 8.93
CA TYR A 475 23.45 0.29 8.65
C TYR A 475 24.30 0.53 9.90
N GLN A 476 23.68 0.67 11.09
CA GLN A 476 24.40 0.72 12.36
C GLN A 476 25.09 -0.61 12.72
N GLN A 477 24.58 -1.75 12.25
CA GLN A 477 25.17 -3.07 12.49
C GLN A 477 26.26 -3.41 11.47
N ASP A 478 26.11 -2.96 10.22
CA ASP A 478 27.08 -3.20 9.15
C ASP A 478 28.38 -2.39 9.33
N GLU A 479 28.36 -1.34 10.15
CA GLU A 479 29.53 -0.50 10.48
C GLU A 479 30.28 -0.92 11.76
N GLN A 480 29.84 -1.96 12.47
CA GLN A 480 30.55 -2.58 13.61
C GLN A 480 31.39 -3.79 13.16
#